data_AF-A0A326GCK7-F1
#
_entry.id   AF-A0A326GCK7-F1
#
_cell.length_a   1.000
_cell.length_b   1.000
_cell.length_c   1.000
_cell.angle_alpha   90.00
_cell.angle_beta   90.00
_cell.angle_gamma   90.00
#
_symmetry.space_group_name_H-M   'P 1'
#
loop_
_entity.id
_entity.type
_entity.pdbx_description
1 polymer ?
#
loop_
_entity_poly.entity_id
_entity_poly.type
_entity_poly.pdbx_seq_one_letter_code
_entity_poly.pdbx_strand_id
1 'polypeptide(L)'
;MKSPFAALAALVVLSLPTAASAQGADPAGSGPIVAALGWLQGTLLGNVATAVAVMAVAAVGFMMLTGRLNWRFGATVIIGVFILFGAASIVAGIQGVAAT
;
A
#
# COMPACT_ATOMS: atom_id res chain seq x y z
N MET A 1 -37.64 -33.00 -5.00
CA MET A 1 -37.10 -32.69 -3.66
C MET A 1 -35.97 -31.70 -3.84
N LYS A 2 -36.05 -30.55 -3.16
CA LYS A 2 -35.19 -29.37 -3.32
C LYS A 2 -33.76 -29.74 -2.92
N SER A 3 -32.81 -29.67 -3.84
CA SER A 3 -31.44 -30.14 -3.62
C SER A 3 -30.77 -29.34 -2.50
N PRO A 4 -30.30 -29.99 -1.41
CA PRO A 4 -29.62 -29.31 -0.31
C PRO A 4 -28.30 -28.65 -0.76
N PHE A 5 -27.80 -29.09 -1.91
CA PHE A 5 -26.61 -28.54 -2.57
C PHE A 5 -26.77 -27.09 -3.02
N ALA A 6 -27.98 -26.69 -3.45
CA ALA A 6 -28.25 -25.32 -3.87
C ALA A 6 -28.23 -24.34 -2.67
N ALA A 7 -28.69 -24.79 -1.50
CA ALA A 7 -28.67 -24.00 -0.28
C ALA A 7 -27.24 -23.74 0.22
N LEU A 8 -26.37 -24.75 0.09
CA LEU A 8 -24.97 -24.64 0.51
C LEU A 8 -24.16 -23.73 -0.42
N ALA A 9 -24.41 -23.79 -1.73
CA ALA A 9 -23.82 -22.86 -2.70
C ALA A 9 -24.25 -21.40 -2.47
N ALA A 10 -25.53 -21.17 -2.13
CA ALA A 10 -26.01 -19.83 -1.79
C ALA A 10 -25.37 -19.28 -0.51
N LEU A 11 -25.09 -20.15 0.48
CA LEU A 11 -24.42 -19.75 1.72
C LEU A 11 -22.96 -19.34 1.49
N VAL A 12 -22.27 -19.99 0.55
CA VAL A 12 -20.89 -19.66 0.14
C VAL A 12 -20.79 -18.33 -0.61
N VAL A 13 -21.81 -18.00 -1.40
CA VAL A 13 -21.88 -16.69 -2.07
C VAL A 13 -22.10 -15.55 -1.07
N LEU A 14 -22.81 -15.82 0.03
CA LEU A 14 -23.08 -14.82 1.07
C LEU A 14 -21.89 -14.54 2.00
N SER A 15 -20.90 -15.43 2.06
CA SER A 15 -19.72 -15.31 2.93
C SER A 15 -18.49 -14.69 2.24
N LEU A 16 -18.62 -14.31 0.96
CA LEU A 16 -17.61 -13.51 0.27
C LEU A 16 -17.57 -12.10 0.90
N PRO A 17 -16.37 -11.53 1.15
CA PRO A 17 -16.25 -10.20 1.72
C PRO A 17 -16.84 -9.15 0.76
N THR A 18 -18.06 -8.68 1.05
CA THR A 18 -18.75 -7.60 0.33
C THR A 18 -18.11 -6.21 0.56
N ALA A 19 -16.85 -6.16 1.01
CA ALA A 19 -16.12 -4.92 1.26
C ALA A 19 -15.71 -4.19 -0.03
N ALA A 20 -16.00 -4.73 -1.22
CA ALA A 20 -15.72 -4.11 -2.51
C ALA A 20 -16.94 -3.44 -3.17
N SER A 21 -18.15 -3.63 -2.65
CA SER A 21 -19.40 -3.14 -3.26
C SER A 21 -19.74 -1.68 -2.90
N ALA A 22 -18.93 -1.02 -2.06
CA ALA A 22 -19.18 0.33 -1.58
C ALA A 22 -18.39 1.42 -2.35
N GLN A 23 -17.44 1.04 -3.22
CA GLN A 23 -16.64 2.01 -3.99
C GLN A 23 -17.27 2.45 -5.32
N GLY A 24 -18.46 1.96 -5.68
CA GLY A 24 -19.03 2.13 -7.03
C GLY A 24 -20.18 3.12 -7.18
N ALA A 25 -20.74 3.63 -6.09
CA ALA A 25 -21.89 4.53 -6.11
C ALA A 25 -21.53 5.88 -5.48
N ASP A 26 -20.59 6.59 -6.13
CA ASP A 26 -20.30 7.97 -5.80
C ASP A 26 -21.59 8.81 -5.89
N PRO A 27 -22.04 9.46 -4.80
CA PRO A 27 -23.18 10.37 -4.84
C PRO A 27 -23.05 11.39 -6.00
N ALA A 28 -24.15 11.76 -6.65
CA ALA A 28 -24.11 12.76 -7.72
C ALA A 28 -23.44 14.05 -7.22
N GLY A 29 -22.32 14.44 -7.84
CA GLY A 29 -21.49 15.58 -7.40
C GLY A 29 -20.21 15.22 -6.62
N SER A 30 -19.90 13.93 -6.40
CA SER A 30 -18.66 13.50 -5.73
C SER A 30 -17.40 13.63 -6.59
N GLY A 31 -17.54 13.85 -7.90
CA GLY A 31 -16.42 13.94 -8.84
C GLY A 31 -15.25 14.82 -8.38
N PRO A 32 -15.48 16.04 -7.87
CA PRO A 32 -14.41 16.90 -7.34
C PRO A 32 -13.78 16.40 -6.04
N ILE A 33 -14.56 15.79 -5.14
CA ILE A 33 -14.04 15.22 -3.89
C ILE A 33 -13.23 13.96 -4.16
N VAL A 34 -13.73 13.06 -5.01
CA VAL A 34 -13.01 11.85 -5.40
C VAL A 34 -11.73 12.20 -6.17
N ALA A 35 -11.77 13.21 -7.04
CA ALA A 35 -10.57 13.73 -7.71
C ALA A 35 -9.57 14.35 -6.72
N ALA A 36 -10.05 15.12 -5.74
CA ALA A 36 -9.19 15.70 -4.70
C ALA A 36 -8.55 14.63 -3.82
N LEU A 37 -9.31 13.60 -3.43
CA LEU A 37 -8.79 12.44 -2.69
C LEU A 37 -7.78 11.65 -3.53
N GLY A 38 -8.03 11.47 -4.82
CA GLY A 38 -7.07 10.85 -5.75
C GLY A 38 -5.78 11.65 -5.91
N TRP A 39 -5.86 12.99 -5.93
CA TRP A 39 -4.69 13.87 -5.95
C TRP A 39 -3.91 13.83 -4.65
N LEU A 40 -4.59 13.86 -3.50
CA LEU A 40 -3.95 13.68 -2.19
C LEU A 40 -3.29 12.31 -2.08
N GLN A 41 -3.94 11.25 -2.54
CA GLN A 41 -3.37 9.92 -2.61
C GLN A 41 -2.12 9.89 -3.50
N GLY A 42 -2.17 10.48 -4.70
CA GLY A 42 -1.04 10.53 -5.63
C GLY A 42 0.14 11.33 -5.08
N THR A 43 -0.12 12.44 -4.40
CA THR A 43 0.94 13.25 -3.78
C THR A 43 1.55 12.54 -2.56
N LEU A 44 0.74 12.00 -1.67
CA LEU A 44 1.18 11.32 -0.45
C LEU A 44 1.87 9.97 -0.71
N LEU A 45 1.47 9.24 -1.77
CA LEU A 45 2.06 7.93 -2.10
C LEU A 45 3.17 8.02 -3.17
N GLY A 46 3.16 9.05 -4.02
CA GLY A 46 4.08 9.14 -5.17
C GLY A 46 5.28 10.06 -4.91
N ASN A 47 5.14 11.33 -5.30
CA ASN A 47 6.25 12.28 -5.34
C ASN A 47 6.70 12.79 -3.97
N VAL A 48 5.77 13.01 -3.04
CA VAL A 48 6.14 13.55 -1.71
C VAL A 48 6.83 12.46 -0.88
N ALA A 49 6.30 11.23 -0.90
CA ALA A 49 6.93 10.10 -0.22
C ALA A 49 8.38 9.89 -0.67
N THR A 50 8.60 9.80 -1.99
CA THR A 50 9.94 9.61 -2.55
C THR A 50 10.89 10.76 -2.22
N ALA A 51 10.41 12.01 -2.26
CA ALA A 51 11.22 13.18 -1.87
C ALA A 51 11.67 13.13 -0.40
N VAL A 52 10.77 12.81 0.52
CA VAL A 52 11.08 12.70 1.96
C VAL A 52 12.11 11.61 2.22
N ALA A 53 11.99 10.48 1.52
CA ALA A 53 12.94 9.39 1.65
C ALA A 53 14.34 9.75 1.14
N VAL A 54 14.43 10.44 0.01
CA VAL A 54 15.71 10.94 -0.50
C VAL A 54 16.35 11.92 0.49
N MET A 55 15.57 12.80 1.11
CA MET A 55 16.07 13.71 2.15
C MET A 55 16.59 12.94 3.38
N ALA A 56 15.90 11.89 3.81
CA ALA A 56 16.35 11.04 4.90
C ALA A 56 17.67 10.32 4.56
N VAL A 57 17.80 9.77 3.35
CA VAL A 57 19.04 9.13 2.88
C VAL A 57 20.20 10.14 2.80
N ALA A 58 19.94 11.35 2.30
CA ALA A 58 20.94 12.41 2.24
C ALA A 58 21.41 12.84 3.64
N ALA A 59 20.48 12.99 4.60
CA ALA A 59 20.82 13.30 5.98
C ALA A 59 21.68 12.20 6.65
N VAL A 60 21.41 10.93 6.37
CA VAL A 60 22.24 9.80 6.83
C VAL A 60 23.65 9.89 6.24
N GLY A 61 23.77 10.17 4.94
CA GLY A 61 25.07 10.36 4.28
C GLY A 61 25.86 11.51 4.91
N PHE A 62 25.19 12.61 5.25
CA PHE A 62 25.82 13.74 5.93
C PHE A 62 26.28 13.38 7.35
N MET A 63 25.48 12.63 8.11
CA MET A 63 25.87 12.16 9.44
C MET A 63 27.01 11.13 9.39
N MET A 64 27.08 10.29 8.35
CA MET A 64 28.20 9.36 8.17
C MET A 64 29.53 10.10 7.93
N LEU A 65 29.53 11.22 7.22
CA LEU A 65 30.72 12.04 7.00
C LEU A 65 31.26 12.69 8.29
N THR A 66 30.43 12.85 9.32
CA THR A 66 30.90 13.32 10.63
C THR A 66 31.78 12.28 11.36
N GLY A 67 31.88 11.05 10.86
CA GLY A 67 32.83 10.02 11.30
C GLY A 67 32.49 9.37 12.64
N ARG A 68 31.45 9.84 13.34
CA ARG A 68 31.08 9.38 14.69
C ARG A 68 29.82 8.51 14.72
N LEU A 69 29.18 8.32 13.58
CA LEU A 69 27.95 7.55 13.45
C LEU A 69 28.25 6.06 13.33
N ASN A 70 27.57 5.25 14.14
CA ASN A 70 27.63 3.80 14.04
C ASN A 70 27.15 3.38 12.66
N TRP A 71 28.03 2.84 11.81
CA TRP A 71 27.67 2.35 10.46
C TRP A 71 26.40 1.46 10.45
N ARG A 72 26.21 0.70 11.53
CA ARG A 72 24.99 -0.09 11.79
C ARG A 72 23.71 0.75 11.72
N PHE A 73 23.71 1.93 12.31
CA PHE A 73 22.57 2.85 12.31
C PHE A 73 22.21 3.30 10.90
N GLY A 74 23.22 3.66 10.12
CA GLY A 74 23.03 4.04 8.73
C GLY A 74 22.48 2.90 7.87
N ALA A 75 23.01 1.68 8.05
CA ALA A 75 22.47 0.50 7.38
C ALA A 75 21.00 0.24 7.73
N THR A 76 20.60 0.39 9.00
CA THR A 76 19.20 0.25 9.42
C THR A 76 18.28 1.26 8.73
N VAL A 77 18.70 2.52 8.56
CA VAL A 77 17.89 3.53 7.85
C VAL A 77 17.72 3.18 6.38
N ILE A 78 18.78 2.77 5.69
CA ILE A 78 18.71 2.36 4.27
C ILE A 78 17.77 1.16 4.09
N ILE A 79 17.84 0.16 4.97
CA ILE A 79 16.93 -0.99 4.96
C ILE A 79 15.48 -0.53 5.20
N GLY A 80 15.25 0.40 6.13
CA GLY A 80 13.92 0.96 6.40
C GLY A 80 13.33 1.66 5.18
N VAL A 81 14.12 2.46 4.47
CA VAL A 81 13.70 3.11 3.21
C VAL A 81 13.34 2.06 2.16
N PHE A 82 14.15 1.02 1.98
CA PHE A 82 13.84 -0.06 1.05
C PHE A 82 12.49 -0.73 1.34
N ILE A 83 12.18 -1.01 2.61
CA ILE A 83 10.91 -1.63 2.99
C ILE A 83 9.72 -0.69 2.73
N LEU A 84 9.85 0.61 3.02
CA LEU A 84 8.79 1.59 2.78
C LEU A 84 8.37 1.66 1.30
N PHE A 85 9.33 1.74 0.37
CA PHE A 85 9.04 1.85 -1.07
C PHE A 85 8.87 0.50 -1.76
N GLY A 86 9.53 -0.54 -1.27
CA GLY A 86 9.47 -1.89 -1.82
C GLY A 86 8.23 -2.69 -1.42
N ALA A 87 7.48 -2.25 -0.40
CA ALA A 87 6.35 -2.98 0.15
C ALA A 87 5.31 -3.39 -0.91
N ALA A 88 4.95 -2.50 -1.83
CA ALA A 88 3.95 -2.80 -2.86
C ALA A 88 4.40 -3.94 -3.79
N SER A 89 5.67 -3.94 -4.23
CA SER A 89 6.24 -5.00 -5.07
C SER A 89 6.35 -6.33 -4.32
N ILE A 90 6.70 -6.29 -3.03
CA ILE A 90 6.76 -7.49 -2.17
C ILE A 90 5.36 -8.10 -2.05
N VAL A 91 4.35 -7.28 -1.75
CA VAL A 91 2.96 -7.73 -1.62
C VAL A 91 2.43 -8.29 -2.94
N ALA A 92 2.69 -7.61 -4.06
CA ALA A 92 2.30 -8.09 -5.38
C ALA A 92 2.93 -9.45 -5.71
N GLY A 93 4.20 -9.67 -5.37
CA GLY A 93 4.87 -10.95 -5.54
C GLY A 93 4.23 -12.07 -4.72
N ILE A 94 3.89 -11.81 -3.45
CA ILE A 94 3.21 -12.79 -2.58
C ILE A 94 1.82 -13.13 -3.12
N GLN A 95 1.04 -12.12 -3.52
CA GLN A 95 -0.29 -12.31 -4.09
C GLN A 95 -0.25 -13.09 -5.40
N GLY A 96 0.76 -12.88 -6.25
CA GLY A 96 0.94 -13.64 -7.49
C GLY A 96 1.17 -15.14 -7.26
N VAL A 97 1.93 -15.49 -6.22
CA VAL A 97 2.14 -16.91 -5.84
C VAL A 97 0.87 -17.51 -5.22
N ALA A 98 0.15 -16.75 -4.39
CA ALA A 98 -1.08 -17.22 -3.76
C ALA A 98 -2.28 -17.36 -4.72
N ALA A 99 -2.23 -16.70 -5.88
CA ALA A 99 -3.24 -16.76 -6.93
C ALA A 99 -3.06 -17.95 -7.89
N THR A 100 -1.97 -18.72 -7.75
CA THR A 100 -1.70 -19.95 -8.50
C THR A 100 -2.03 -21.16 -7.64
#